data_AF-A0A955NS08-F1
#
_entry.id   AF-A0A955NS08-F1
#
_cell.length_a   1.000
_cell.length_b   1.000
_cell.length_c   1.000
_cell.angle_alpha   90.00
_cell.angle_beta   90.00
_cell.angle_gamma   90.00
#
_symmetry.space_group_name_H-M   'P 1'
#
loop_
_entity.id
_entity.type
_entity.pdbx_description
1 polymer ?
#
loop_
_entity_poly.entity_id
_entity_poly.type
_entity_poly.pdbx_seq_one_letter_code
_entity_poly.pdbx_strand_id
1 'polypeptide(L)'
;PNSFEASLPPGQSDLAKEVFKDPYLFEFISLPSESLERDVEEGLLDHLKDFILELGVGFAFVGSQVPLNVEGDSFYLDLLFFHTRLRCYVVLELKRGKFLPDHVGKLQFYLAAVDTQIRHPEDRPSIGIVLCQSRNRTVVEYTLRDTGKPIGVSEYRTLERLPEGLEKDLPTSQQLKLHLGENKKIYGVAEGSPGLSPRIDKLSTAEKKGANRL
;
A
#
# COMPACT_ATOMS: atom_id res chain seq x y z
N PRO A 1 -0.02 -16.22 -10.81
CA PRO A 1 1.07 -16.40 -11.80
C PRO A 1 1.84 -15.09 -12.00
N ASN A 2 3.12 -15.17 -12.40
CA ASN A 2 3.95 -13.99 -12.66
C ASN A 2 4.91 -14.25 -13.83
N SER A 3 5.42 -13.18 -14.44
CA SER A 3 6.43 -13.21 -15.51
C SER A 3 7.85 -12.98 -14.98
N PHE A 4 8.08 -12.97 -13.66
CA PHE A 4 9.31 -12.45 -13.06
C PHE A 4 10.57 -13.19 -13.50
N GLU A 5 10.51 -14.50 -13.73
CA GLU A 5 11.67 -15.28 -14.17
C GLU A 5 12.12 -14.94 -15.59
N ALA A 6 11.16 -14.65 -16.47
CA ALA A 6 11.44 -14.31 -17.86
C ALA A 6 11.78 -12.83 -18.06
N SER A 7 11.41 -11.96 -17.10
CA SER A 7 11.44 -10.50 -17.29
C SER A 7 12.34 -9.74 -16.31
N LEU A 8 12.93 -10.41 -15.32
CA LEU A 8 13.88 -9.81 -14.37
C LEU A 8 15.22 -10.57 -14.35
N PRO A 9 16.34 -9.89 -14.04
CA PRO A 9 17.62 -10.56 -13.78
C PRO A 9 17.50 -11.61 -12.67
N PRO A 10 18.29 -12.72 -12.69
CA PRO A 10 18.10 -13.85 -11.77
C PRO A 10 17.97 -13.47 -10.28
N GLY A 11 18.93 -12.71 -9.75
CA GLY A 11 18.90 -12.29 -8.34
C GLY A 11 17.77 -11.30 -7.98
N GLN A 12 17.21 -10.59 -8.96
CA GLN A 12 16.03 -9.75 -8.75
C GLN A 12 14.73 -10.56 -8.86
N SER A 13 14.71 -11.55 -9.75
CA SER A 13 13.57 -12.45 -9.94
C SER A 13 13.26 -13.25 -8.68
N ASP A 14 14.30 -13.81 -8.05
CA ASP A 14 14.15 -14.58 -6.82
C ASP A 14 13.57 -13.73 -5.69
N LEU A 15 14.11 -12.53 -5.50
CA LEU A 15 13.61 -11.60 -4.49
C LEU A 15 12.18 -11.10 -4.81
N ALA A 16 11.84 -10.89 -6.09
CA ALA A 16 10.49 -10.53 -6.49
C ALA A 16 9.48 -11.66 -6.19
N LYS A 17 9.89 -12.92 -6.38
CA LYS A 17 9.08 -14.10 -6.03
C LYS A 17 8.89 -14.23 -4.52
N GLU A 18 9.89 -13.89 -3.70
CA GLU A 18 9.78 -13.91 -2.23
C GLU A 18 8.83 -12.83 -1.68
N VAL A 19 8.81 -11.67 -2.31
CA VAL A 19 8.01 -10.51 -1.89
C VAL A 19 6.56 -10.61 -2.37
N PHE A 20 6.33 -11.26 -3.52
CA PHE A 20 5.00 -11.43 -4.09
C PHE A 20 4.18 -12.46 -3.31
N LYS A 21 3.01 -12.04 -2.80
CA LYS A 21 2.06 -12.93 -2.12
C LYS A 21 0.89 -13.29 -3.04
N ASP A 22 0.33 -14.46 -2.81
CA ASP A 22 -0.80 -14.96 -3.60
C ASP A 22 -1.55 -16.07 -2.82
N PRO A 23 -2.75 -15.79 -2.26
CA PRO A 23 -3.46 -14.51 -2.27
C PRO A 23 -2.93 -13.52 -1.23
N TYR A 24 -3.28 -12.24 -1.38
CA TYR A 24 -3.19 -11.25 -0.30
C TYR A 24 -4.44 -11.30 0.59
N LEU A 25 -4.27 -11.23 1.91
CA LEU A 25 -5.36 -11.29 2.89
C LEU A 25 -5.59 -9.92 3.53
N PHE A 26 -6.63 -9.22 3.10
CA PHE A 26 -7.00 -7.90 3.61
C PHE A 26 -8.20 -8.01 4.57
N GLU A 27 -8.02 -8.75 5.66
CA GLU A 27 -9.07 -8.98 6.67
C GLU A 27 -9.43 -7.72 7.47
N PHE A 28 -8.59 -6.69 7.40
CA PHE A 28 -8.79 -5.41 8.06
C PHE A 28 -9.81 -4.51 7.33
N ILE A 29 -10.21 -4.85 6.10
CA ILE A 29 -11.26 -4.15 5.35
C ILE A 29 -12.53 -4.99 5.22
N SER A 30 -13.68 -4.34 5.46
CA SER A 30 -15.01 -4.91 5.26
C SER A 30 -15.72 -4.14 4.16
N LEU A 31 -15.94 -4.79 3.01
CA LEU A 31 -16.51 -4.14 1.81
C LEU A 31 -17.80 -4.83 1.38
N PRO A 32 -18.90 -4.08 1.17
CA PRO A 32 -20.12 -4.61 0.57
C PRO A 32 -19.88 -5.22 -0.82
N SER A 33 -20.78 -6.10 -1.23
CA SER A 33 -20.76 -6.75 -2.55
C SER A 33 -20.94 -5.78 -3.74
N GLU A 34 -21.30 -4.52 -3.52
CA GLU A 34 -21.49 -3.49 -4.57
C GLU A 34 -20.43 -2.39 -4.61
N SER A 35 -19.35 -2.49 -3.82
CA SER A 35 -18.24 -1.55 -3.86
C SER A 35 -17.60 -1.36 -5.25
N LEU A 36 -16.76 -0.35 -5.44
CA LEU A 36 -15.95 -0.15 -6.65
C LEU A 36 -14.46 -0.34 -6.32
N GLU A 37 -13.59 -0.36 -7.33
CA GLU A 37 -12.14 -0.39 -7.11
C GLU A 37 -11.68 0.72 -6.17
N ARG A 38 -12.29 1.90 -6.30
CA ARG A 38 -12.00 3.05 -5.44
C ARG A 38 -12.32 2.79 -3.97
N ASP A 39 -13.39 2.07 -3.66
CA ASP A 39 -13.73 1.75 -2.26
C ASP A 39 -12.72 0.75 -1.67
N VAL A 40 -12.21 -0.18 -2.50
CA VAL A 40 -11.12 -1.09 -2.10
C VAL A 40 -9.88 -0.29 -1.78
N GLU A 41 -9.51 0.65 -2.64
CA GLU A 41 -8.38 1.53 -2.44
C GLU A 41 -8.51 2.37 -1.15
N GLU A 42 -9.66 3.04 -0.97
CA GLU A 42 -9.92 3.87 0.22
C GLU A 42 -9.84 3.02 1.50
N GLY A 43 -10.41 1.81 1.51
CA GLY A 43 -10.26 0.89 2.63
C GLY A 43 -8.82 0.47 2.90
N LEU A 44 -8.02 0.20 1.87
CA LEU A 44 -6.60 -0.12 2.04
C LEU A 44 -5.80 1.06 2.60
N LEU A 45 -6.14 2.29 2.22
CA LEU A 45 -5.49 3.51 2.69
C LEU A 45 -5.86 3.84 4.15
N ASP A 46 -7.12 3.67 4.53
CA ASP A 46 -7.57 3.83 5.92
C ASP A 46 -6.83 2.87 6.87
N HIS A 47 -6.44 1.72 6.35
CA HIS A 47 -5.69 0.68 7.05
C HIS A 47 -4.26 0.51 6.52
N LEU A 48 -3.64 1.59 6.04
CA LEU A 48 -2.33 1.55 5.37
C LEU A 48 -1.26 0.79 6.15
N LYS A 49 -1.26 0.89 7.48
CA LYS A 49 -0.33 0.14 8.35
C LYS A 49 -0.49 -1.38 8.16
N ASP A 50 -1.72 -1.88 8.24
CA ASP A 50 -2.02 -3.31 8.14
C ASP A 50 -1.82 -3.79 6.70
N PHE A 51 -2.15 -2.94 5.72
CA PHE A 51 -1.86 -3.21 4.32
C PHE A 51 -0.35 -3.35 4.05
N ILE A 52 0.49 -2.44 4.55
CA ILE A 52 1.96 -2.53 4.40
C ILE A 52 2.49 -3.81 5.07
N LEU A 53 1.96 -4.17 6.24
CA LEU A 53 2.33 -5.43 6.91
C LEU A 53 1.96 -6.65 6.05
N GLU A 54 0.80 -6.61 5.39
CA GLU A 54 0.36 -7.66 4.48
C GLU A 54 1.14 -7.66 3.16
N LEU A 55 1.65 -6.53 2.67
CA LEU A 55 2.60 -6.53 1.55
C LEU A 55 3.95 -7.14 1.95
N GLY A 56 4.39 -6.90 3.18
CA GLY A 56 5.63 -7.44 3.75
C GLY A 56 6.75 -6.40 3.89
N VAL A 57 7.91 -6.87 4.34
CA VAL A 57 9.02 -5.98 4.70
C VAL A 57 9.71 -5.41 3.46
N GLY A 58 9.79 -4.08 3.40
CA GLY A 58 10.57 -3.36 2.40
C GLY A 58 9.74 -2.42 1.54
N PHE A 59 8.42 -2.52 1.57
CA PHE A 59 7.50 -1.58 0.93
C PHE A 59 7.49 -0.24 1.65
N ALA A 60 7.70 0.83 0.89
CA ALA A 60 7.49 2.20 1.28
C ALA A 60 6.37 2.79 0.42
N PHE A 61 5.32 3.32 1.06
CA PHE A 61 4.22 3.96 0.35
C PHE A 61 4.69 5.27 -0.28
N VAL A 62 4.44 5.44 -1.58
CA VAL A 62 4.79 6.65 -2.33
C VAL A 62 3.55 7.51 -2.55
N GLY A 63 2.43 6.90 -2.94
CA GLY A 63 1.18 7.63 -3.10
C GLY A 63 0.05 6.75 -3.63
N SER A 64 -1.16 7.30 -3.59
CA SER A 64 -2.37 6.74 -4.19
C SER A 64 -2.94 7.71 -5.22
N GLN A 65 -3.68 7.19 -6.21
CA GLN A 65 -4.17 7.96 -7.36
C GLN A 65 -3.06 8.83 -7.99
N VAL A 66 -1.87 8.25 -8.17
CA VAL A 66 -0.69 9.00 -8.61
C VAL A 66 -0.89 9.42 -10.07
N PRO A 67 -0.88 10.74 -10.38
CA PRO A 67 -1.11 11.20 -11.73
C PRO A 67 0.10 10.90 -12.62
N LEU A 68 -0.19 10.43 -13.82
CA LEU A 68 0.74 10.30 -14.93
C LEU A 68 0.22 11.15 -16.09
N ASN A 69 1.08 12.00 -16.64
CA ASN A 69 0.77 12.76 -17.85
C ASN A 69 1.58 12.19 -19.02
N VAL A 70 0.92 11.85 -20.11
CA VAL A 70 1.55 11.43 -21.36
C VAL A 70 0.97 12.25 -22.48
N GLU A 71 1.77 13.17 -23.04
CA GLU A 71 1.38 14.02 -24.18
C GLU A 71 0.05 14.78 -23.97
N GLY A 72 -0.28 15.15 -22.72
CA GLY A 72 -1.51 15.87 -22.36
C GLY A 72 -2.65 14.99 -21.84
N ASP A 73 -2.58 13.67 -22.04
CA ASP A 73 -3.54 12.74 -21.48
C ASP A 73 -3.19 12.42 -20.02
N SER A 74 -4.20 12.43 -19.16
CA SER A 74 -4.06 12.18 -17.71
C SER A 74 -4.51 10.77 -17.35
N PHE A 75 -3.61 10.04 -16.70
CA PHE A 75 -3.85 8.71 -16.17
C PHE A 75 -3.55 8.69 -14.67
N TYR A 76 -4.11 7.71 -13.97
CA TYR A 76 -3.95 7.59 -12.52
C TYR A 76 -3.58 6.16 -12.15
N LEU A 77 -2.48 6.01 -11.43
CA LEU A 77 -2.10 4.74 -10.79
C LEU A 77 -2.91 4.58 -9.51
N ASP A 78 -3.52 3.42 -9.28
CA ASP A 78 -4.27 3.19 -8.05
C ASP A 78 -3.34 3.35 -6.84
N LEU A 79 -2.24 2.58 -6.78
CA LEU A 79 -1.24 2.69 -5.72
C LEU A 79 0.19 2.56 -6.25
N LEU A 80 1.08 3.42 -5.75
CA LEU A 80 2.51 3.39 -6.03
C LEU A 80 3.31 3.18 -4.74
N PHE A 81 4.20 2.20 -4.78
CA PHE A 81 5.15 1.90 -3.72
C PHE A 81 6.58 1.92 -4.25
N PHE A 82 7.54 2.05 -3.33
CA PHE A 82 8.94 1.77 -3.58
C PHE A 82 9.37 0.60 -2.70
N HIS A 83 10.02 -0.41 -3.30
CA HIS A 83 10.55 -1.52 -2.54
C HIS A 83 12.04 -1.31 -2.25
N THR A 84 12.35 -1.00 -1.00
CA THR A 84 13.70 -0.61 -0.54
C THR A 84 14.79 -1.66 -0.77
N ARG A 85 14.50 -2.96 -0.60
CA ARG A 85 15.49 -4.03 -0.84
C ARG A 85 15.71 -4.35 -2.33
N LEU A 86 14.62 -4.43 -3.09
CA LEU A 86 14.66 -4.61 -4.55
C LEU A 86 15.24 -3.39 -5.26
N ARG A 87 15.14 -2.20 -4.65
CA ARG A 87 15.43 -0.88 -5.21
C ARG A 87 14.67 -0.62 -6.51
N CYS A 88 13.35 -0.78 -6.48
CA CYS A 88 12.47 -0.50 -7.63
C CYS A 88 11.11 0.02 -7.17
N TYR A 89 10.40 0.69 -8.07
CA TYR A 89 8.99 0.99 -7.86
C TYR A 89 8.12 -0.25 -8.01
N VAL A 90 7.01 -0.30 -7.29
CA VAL A 90 5.98 -1.32 -7.41
C VAL A 90 4.64 -0.63 -7.66
N VAL A 91 4.06 -0.86 -8.83
CA VAL A 91 2.75 -0.36 -9.23
C VAL A 91 1.71 -1.42 -8.90
N LEU A 92 0.74 -1.10 -8.05
CA LEU A 92 -0.39 -1.99 -7.76
C LEU A 92 -1.62 -1.47 -8.51
N GLU A 93 -2.19 -2.32 -9.35
CA GLU A 93 -3.47 -2.09 -10.03
C GLU A 93 -4.55 -2.93 -9.34
N LEU A 94 -5.57 -2.27 -8.81
CA LEU A 94 -6.67 -2.90 -8.09
C LEU A 94 -7.80 -3.24 -9.05
N LYS A 95 -8.38 -4.43 -8.86
CA LYS A 95 -9.53 -4.90 -9.62
C LYS A 95 -10.53 -5.57 -8.70
N ARG A 96 -11.76 -5.07 -8.71
CA ARG A 96 -12.82 -5.71 -7.94
C ARG A 96 -13.34 -6.95 -8.63
N GLY A 97 -13.31 -6.99 -9.95
CA GLY A 97 -13.75 -8.16 -10.71
C GLY A 97 -12.69 -9.24 -10.87
N LYS A 98 -13.06 -10.23 -11.69
CA LYS A 98 -12.14 -11.22 -12.22
C LYS A 98 -11.04 -10.54 -13.06
N PHE A 99 -9.84 -11.08 -13.02
CA PHE A 99 -8.78 -10.72 -13.96
C PHE A 99 -9.22 -10.83 -15.43
N LEU A 100 -8.93 -9.78 -16.21
CA LEU A 100 -9.06 -9.75 -17.66
C LEU A 100 -7.70 -9.42 -18.30
N PRO A 101 -7.41 -9.92 -19.51
CA PRO A 101 -6.14 -9.64 -20.20
C PRO A 101 -5.79 -8.15 -20.33
N ASP A 102 -6.79 -7.30 -20.56
CA ASP A 102 -6.60 -5.85 -20.75
C ASP A 102 -5.98 -5.16 -19.52
N HIS A 103 -6.13 -5.74 -18.32
CA HIS A 103 -5.49 -5.24 -17.10
C HIS A 103 -3.97 -5.25 -17.22
N VAL A 104 -3.40 -6.24 -17.91
CA VAL A 104 -1.94 -6.31 -18.17
C VAL A 104 -1.52 -5.21 -19.12
N GLY A 105 -2.32 -4.91 -20.15
CA GLY A 105 -2.03 -3.81 -21.07
C GLY A 105 -1.95 -2.45 -20.35
N LYS A 106 -2.93 -2.16 -19.49
CA LYS A 106 -2.94 -0.96 -18.66
C LYS A 106 -1.71 -0.89 -17.74
N LEU A 107 -1.39 -1.99 -17.06
CA LEU A 107 -0.25 -2.06 -16.15
C LEU A 107 1.10 -1.96 -16.88
N GLN A 108 1.25 -2.54 -18.07
CA GLN A 108 2.46 -2.39 -18.89
C GLN A 108 2.72 -0.92 -19.27
N PHE A 109 1.66 -0.19 -19.66
CA PHE A 109 1.72 1.24 -19.92
C PHE A 109 2.19 2.01 -18.68
N TYR A 110 1.65 1.69 -17.50
CA TYR A 110 2.05 2.30 -16.24
C TYR A 110 3.50 2.04 -15.88
N LEU A 111 3.99 0.80 -16.03
CA LEU A 111 5.40 0.51 -15.80
C LEU A 111 6.31 1.29 -16.74
N ALA A 112 5.95 1.43 -18.02
CA ALA A 112 6.73 2.21 -18.97
C ALA A 112 6.78 3.71 -18.58
N ALA A 113 5.64 4.28 -18.18
CA ALA A 113 5.58 5.68 -17.74
C ALA A 113 6.38 5.91 -16.44
N VAL A 114 6.23 5.04 -15.44
CA VAL A 114 6.98 5.11 -14.17
C VAL A 114 8.47 4.96 -14.41
N ASP A 115 8.89 3.97 -15.22
CA ASP A 115 10.30 3.73 -15.54
C ASP A 115 10.97 4.91 -16.27
N THR A 116 10.18 5.71 -16.99
CA THR A 116 10.66 6.84 -17.82
C THR A 116 10.62 8.17 -17.05
N GLN A 117 9.56 8.41 -16.27
CA GLN A 117 9.28 9.72 -15.68
C GLN A 117 9.66 9.82 -14.20
N ILE A 118 9.62 8.70 -13.45
CA ILE A 118 9.72 8.70 -11.98
C ILE A 118 10.97 7.94 -11.50
N ARG A 119 11.29 6.82 -12.16
CA ARG A 119 12.38 5.92 -11.75
C ARG A 119 13.74 6.62 -11.86
N HIS A 120 14.54 6.53 -10.79
CA HIS A 120 15.92 7.00 -10.86
C HIS A 120 16.76 6.06 -11.74
N PRO A 121 17.76 6.54 -12.50
CA PRO A 121 18.58 5.68 -13.37
C PRO A 121 19.27 4.50 -12.67
N GLU A 122 19.58 4.65 -11.38
CA GLU A 122 20.19 3.59 -10.56
C GLU A 122 19.17 2.59 -9.96
N ASP A 123 17.88 2.88 -10.03
CA ASP A 123 16.85 1.95 -9.57
C ASP A 123 16.64 0.85 -10.59
N ARG A 124 16.30 -0.34 -10.10
CA ARG A 124 15.97 -1.49 -10.93
C ARG A 124 14.62 -1.31 -11.64
N PRO A 125 14.34 -2.07 -12.72
CA PRO A 125 13.06 -1.99 -13.42
C PRO A 125 11.88 -2.14 -12.46
N SER A 126 10.86 -1.28 -12.65
CA SER A 126 9.65 -1.27 -11.82
C SER A 126 8.84 -2.55 -12.01
N ILE A 127 8.19 -3.02 -10.95
CA ILE A 127 7.37 -4.23 -10.94
C ILE A 127 5.88 -3.86 -10.92
N GLY A 128 5.07 -4.55 -11.71
CA GLY A 128 3.62 -4.40 -11.70
C GLY A 128 2.93 -5.56 -11.01
N ILE A 129 1.92 -5.28 -10.21
CA ILE A 129 1.06 -6.32 -9.62
C ILE A 129 -0.41 -5.95 -9.88
N VAL A 130 -1.16 -6.86 -10.50
CA VAL A 130 -2.63 -6.78 -10.52
C VAL A 130 -3.16 -7.54 -9.30
N LEU A 131 -3.95 -6.86 -8.47
CA LEU A 131 -4.69 -7.44 -7.37
C LEU A 131 -6.16 -7.55 -7.76
N CYS A 132 -6.67 -8.77 -7.93
CA CYS A 132 -8.06 -9.03 -8.34
C CYS A 132 -8.81 -9.92 -7.34
N GLN A 133 -10.14 -9.90 -7.30
CA GLN A 133 -10.89 -10.83 -6.43
C GLN A 133 -10.79 -12.29 -6.89
N SER A 134 -10.68 -12.52 -8.20
CA SER A 134 -10.54 -13.86 -8.76
C SER A 134 -9.79 -13.85 -10.08
N ARG A 135 -9.21 -14.98 -10.47
CA ARG A 135 -8.60 -15.12 -11.80
C ARG A 135 -8.80 -16.52 -12.38
N ASN A 136 -8.76 -16.62 -13.71
CA ASN A 136 -8.52 -17.91 -14.36
C ASN A 136 -7.01 -18.04 -14.60
N ARG A 137 -6.39 -19.03 -13.96
CA ARG A 137 -4.94 -19.24 -14.03
C ARG A 137 -4.43 -19.37 -15.46
N THR A 138 -5.11 -20.15 -16.30
CA THR A 138 -4.74 -20.34 -17.71
C THR A 138 -4.79 -19.03 -18.47
N VAL A 139 -5.86 -18.23 -18.30
CA VAL A 139 -5.95 -16.91 -18.93
C VAL A 139 -4.78 -16.03 -18.52
N VAL A 140 -4.44 -15.98 -17.23
CA VAL A 140 -3.28 -15.22 -16.74
C VAL A 140 -1.97 -15.71 -17.37
N GLU A 141 -1.74 -17.03 -17.40
CA GLU A 141 -0.52 -17.61 -17.99
C GLU A 141 -0.40 -17.28 -19.48
N TYR A 142 -1.49 -17.34 -20.24
CA TYR A 142 -1.51 -16.93 -21.65
C TYR A 142 -1.22 -15.43 -21.81
N THR A 143 -1.79 -14.57 -20.98
CA THR A 143 -1.54 -13.12 -21.05
C THR A 143 -0.09 -12.77 -20.68
N LEU A 144 0.51 -13.47 -19.72
CA LEU A 144 1.86 -13.16 -19.23
C LEU A 144 2.97 -13.81 -20.06
N ARG A 145 2.69 -14.85 -20.86
CA ARG A 145 3.70 -15.65 -21.58
C ARG A 145 4.68 -14.81 -22.39
N ASP A 146 4.17 -13.82 -23.13
CA ASP A 146 4.97 -12.97 -24.03
C ASP A 146 5.11 -11.53 -23.50
N THR A 147 4.85 -11.32 -22.20
CA THR A 147 5.02 -10.02 -21.57
C THR A 147 6.50 -9.79 -21.25
N GLY A 148 7.13 -8.80 -21.90
CA GLY A 148 8.51 -8.38 -21.63
C GLY A 148 8.70 -7.52 -20.36
N LYS A 149 7.63 -7.28 -19.59
CA LYS A 149 7.64 -6.48 -18.36
C LYS A 149 7.44 -7.35 -17.11
N PRO A 150 7.99 -6.99 -15.95
CA PRO A 150 7.83 -7.75 -14.71
C PRO A 150 6.45 -7.55 -14.10
N ILE A 151 5.53 -8.50 -14.36
CA ILE A 151 4.14 -8.42 -13.94
C ILE A 151 3.73 -9.68 -13.16
N GLY A 152 3.14 -9.47 -12.00
CA GLY A 152 2.44 -10.47 -11.21
C GLY A 152 0.94 -10.23 -11.23
N VAL A 153 0.16 -11.30 -11.17
CA VAL A 153 -1.29 -11.22 -10.92
C VAL A 153 -1.57 -12.04 -9.69
N SER A 154 -2.17 -11.44 -8.66
CA SER A 154 -2.55 -12.10 -7.42
C SER A 154 -4.04 -11.93 -7.16
N GLU A 155 -4.62 -12.92 -6.50
CA GLU A 155 -5.92 -12.73 -5.86
C GLU A 155 -5.77 -11.94 -4.55
N TYR A 156 -6.81 -11.24 -4.14
CA TYR A 156 -6.96 -10.74 -2.77
C TYR A 156 -8.29 -11.18 -2.17
N ARG A 157 -8.33 -11.27 -0.83
CA ARG A 157 -9.54 -11.61 -0.08
C ARG A 157 -9.83 -10.55 0.96
N THR A 158 -11.10 -10.14 1.06
CA THR A 158 -11.61 -9.19 2.06
C THR A 158 -12.69 -9.86 2.90
N LEU A 159 -13.06 -9.24 4.03
CA LEU A 159 -14.26 -9.68 4.75
C LEU A 159 -15.49 -9.22 3.96
N GLU A 160 -16.13 -10.14 3.23
CA GLU A 160 -17.29 -9.84 2.38
C GLU A 160 -18.58 -9.59 3.18
N ARG A 161 -18.61 -10.04 4.45
CA ARG A 161 -19.60 -9.71 5.49
C ARG A 161 -19.26 -10.49 6.76
N LEU A 162 -19.78 -10.03 7.90
CA LEU A 162 -19.90 -10.90 9.08
C LEU A 162 -20.67 -12.17 8.69
N PRO A 163 -20.18 -13.37 9.02
CA PRO A 163 -20.90 -14.62 8.74
C PRO A 163 -22.34 -14.55 9.28
N GLU A 164 -23.30 -15.08 8.53
CA GLU A 164 -24.70 -15.16 8.98
C GLU A 164 -24.76 -15.84 10.36
N GLY A 165 -25.25 -15.11 11.36
CA GLY A 165 -25.32 -15.56 12.76
C GLY A 165 -24.49 -14.75 13.75
N LEU A 166 -23.40 -14.09 13.33
CA LEU A 166 -22.54 -13.31 14.23
C LEU A 166 -23.13 -11.94 14.64
N GLU A 167 -24.10 -11.40 13.90
CA GLU A 167 -24.76 -10.11 14.25
C GLU A 167 -25.47 -10.14 15.60
N LYS A 168 -25.95 -11.32 16.04
CA LYS A 168 -26.67 -11.48 17.30
C LYS A 168 -25.75 -11.60 18.52
N ASP A 169 -24.52 -12.06 18.29
CA ASP A 169 -23.53 -12.29 19.33
C ASP A 169 -22.51 -11.14 19.43
N LEU A 170 -22.57 -10.18 18.50
CA LEU A 170 -21.75 -8.98 18.53
C LEU A 170 -22.20 -8.03 19.66
N PRO A 171 -21.29 -7.66 20.59
CA PRO A 171 -21.61 -6.68 21.62
C PRO A 171 -21.97 -5.35 20.96
N THR A 172 -23.00 -4.69 21.48
CA THR A 172 -23.43 -3.37 21.01
C THR A 172 -22.32 -2.33 21.16
N SER A 173 -22.38 -1.26 20.37
CA SER A 173 -21.42 -0.15 20.44
C SER A 173 -21.30 0.46 21.85
N GLN A 174 -22.37 0.42 22.64
CA GLN A 174 -22.36 0.82 24.05
C GLN A 174 -21.63 -0.19 24.95
N GLN A 175 -21.85 -1.49 24.76
CA GLN A 175 -21.14 -2.54 25.48
C GLN A 175 -19.64 -2.54 25.16
N LEU A 176 -19.28 -2.31 23.89
CA LEU A 176 -17.88 -2.16 23.47
C LEU A 176 -17.22 -0.95 24.16
N LYS A 177 -17.89 0.20 24.20
CA LYS A 177 -17.38 1.40 24.88
C LYS A 177 -17.18 1.19 26.39
N LEU A 178 -18.03 0.41 27.05
CA LEU A 178 -17.85 0.05 28.46
C LEU A 178 -16.59 -0.80 28.66
N HIS A 179 -16.37 -1.84 27.87
CA HIS A 179 -15.20 -2.73 28.02
C HIS A 179 -13.88 -2.03 27.63
N LEU A 180 -13.89 -1.16 26.61
CA LEU A 180 -12.75 -0.33 26.25
C LEU A 180 -12.47 0.77 27.28
N GLY A 181 -13.51 1.30 27.92
CA GLY A 181 -13.40 2.26 29.04
C GLY A 181 -12.83 1.64 30.31
N GLU A 182 -13.14 0.36 30.58
CA GLU A 182 -12.59 -0.39 31.71
C GLU A 182 -11.12 -0.76 31.53
N ASN A 183 -10.70 -1.14 30.32
CA ASN A 183 -9.29 -1.40 30.02
C ASN A 183 -8.39 -0.16 30.18
N LYS A 184 -8.95 1.05 30.09
CA LYS A 184 -8.22 2.30 30.38
C LYS A 184 -7.89 2.47 31.87
N LYS A 185 -8.60 1.80 32.79
CA LYS A 185 -8.27 1.82 34.23
C LYS A 185 -7.15 0.85 34.60
N ILE A 186 -6.87 -0.15 33.77
CA ILE A 186 -5.87 -1.18 34.03
C ILE A 186 -4.45 -0.68 33.70
N TYR A 187 -4.32 0.19 32.69
CA TYR A 187 -3.10 0.95 32.45
C TYR A 187 -3.23 2.33 33.11
N GLY A 188 -2.79 2.44 34.36
CA GLY A 188 -2.74 3.71 35.09
C GLY A 188 -1.90 4.75 34.37
N VAL A 189 -2.53 5.55 33.51
CA VAL A 189 -2.02 6.88 33.16
C VAL A 189 -2.53 7.81 34.25
N ALA A 190 -1.63 8.16 35.17
CA ALA A 190 -1.87 9.23 36.12
C ALA A 190 -2.16 10.52 35.34
N GLU A 191 -3.39 11.01 35.38
CA GLU A 191 -3.70 12.38 35.01
C GLU A 191 -3.13 13.32 36.08
N GLY A 192 -2.22 14.20 35.67
CA GLY A 192 -1.76 15.29 36.51
C GLY A 192 -0.39 15.83 36.12
N SER A 193 -0.32 16.67 35.07
CA SER A 193 0.51 17.89 35.01
C SER A 193 0.33 18.62 33.67
N PRO A 194 0.48 19.95 33.63
CA PRO A 194 -0.44 20.82 32.91
C PRO A 194 0.08 21.33 31.55
N GLY A 195 -0.88 21.49 30.64
CA GLY A 195 -0.96 22.49 29.56
C GLY A 195 0.34 22.96 28.88
N LEU A 196 0.50 22.57 27.61
CA LEU A 196 1.17 23.44 26.64
C LEU A 196 0.11 24.11 25.77
N SER A 197 -0.09 25.41 26.02
CA SER A 197 -0.57 26.36 25.01
C SER A 197 0.65 27.11 24.44
N PRO A 198 0.66 27.50 23.16
CA PRO A 198 1.87 27.89 22.46
C PRO A 198 2.25 29.35 22.79
N ARG A 199 3.55 29.63 22.93
CA ARG A 199 4.06 31.01 22.93
C ARG A 199 5.23 31.17 21.98
N ILE A 200 4.94 31.98 20.97
CA ILE A 200 5.84 32.68 20.06
C ILE A 200 6.75 33.63 20.86
N ASP A 201 8.00 33.71 20.39
CA ASP A 201 9.05 34.71 20.55
C ASP A 201 9.49 35.20 21.94
N LYS A 202 10.79 35.04 22.19
CA LYS A 202 11.73 36.16 22.44
C LYS A 202 13.18 35.66 22.36
N LEU A 203 13.82 35.90 21.21
CA LEU A 203 15.27 36.07 21.18
C LEU A 203 15.61 37.33 21.98
N SER A 204 16.43 37.19 23.01
CA SER A 204 17.18 38.30 23.61
C SER A 204 18.47 37.79 24.24
N THR A 205 19.58 38.09 23.57
CA THR A 205 20.75 38.77 24.14
C THR A 205 21.20 38.36 25.55
N ALA A 206 22.33 37.67 25.64
CA ALA A 206 23.46 38.00 26.54
C ALA A 206 24.57 36.93 26.51
N GLU A 207 25.49 37.01 25.54
CA GLU A 207 26.84 36.49 25.74
C GLU A 207 27.67 37.59 26.42
N LYS A 208 27.98 37.39 27.71
CA LYS A 208 28.94 38.21 28.46
C LYS A 208 30.33 37.57 28.39
N LYS A 209 31.22 38.28 27.70
CA LYS A 209 32.57 38.70 28.15
C LYS A 209 33.43 37.70 28.94
N GLY A 210 34.57 37.38 28.33
CA GLY A 210 35.92 37.19 28.92
C GLY A 210 36.86 36.79 27.77
N ALA A 211 38.05 37.34 27.50
CA ALA A 211 39.00 38.22 28.18
C ALA A 211 39.85 38.90 27.06
N ASN A 212 40.04 40.22 27.00
CA ASN A 212 41.03 41.11 27.66
C ASN A 212 42.52 40.93 27.24
N ARG A 213 43.06 42.01 26.61
CA ARG A 213 44.45 42.54 26.57
C ARG A 213 45.54 41.65 25.92
N LEU A 214 46.35 42.14 24.97
CA LEU A 214 47.11 43.40 24.86
C LEU A 214 47.37 43.69 23.39
#